data_AF-A0A3P7QJT2-F1
#
_entry.id   AF-A0A3P7QJT2-F1
#
_cell.length_a   1.000
_cell.length_b   1.000
_cell.length_c   1.000
_cell.angle_alpha   90.00
_cell.angle_beta   90.00
_cell.angle_gamma   90.00
#
_symmetry.space_group_name_H-M   'P 1'
#
loop_
_entity.id
_entity.type
_entity.pdbx_description
1 polymer ?
#
loop_
_entity_poly.entity_id
_entity_poly.type
_entity_poly.pdbx_seq_one_letter_code
_entity_poly.pdbx_strand_id
1 'polypeptide(L)'
;GWNRESHKYKRGDFGKWKLEIPANPDGSCPIPHGSIVKVAVTRHGNTMDKLSPWARYVTRPKETVVYHQQFYNPPQKFTFKHPRPSRPASLRIYEAHVGISSPEGKVNTYRAFADDVIPRIARQGVFF
;
A
#
# COMPACT_ATOMS: atom_id res chain seq x y z
N GLY A 1 12.10 -5.96 -20.42
CA GLY A 1 11.44 -5.33 -19.25
C GLY A 1 11.71 -3.84 -19.25
N TRP A 2 10.91 -3.03 -18.54
CA TRP A 2 11.06 -1.57 -18.40
C TRP A 2 10.96 -0.69 -19.67
N ASN A 3 10.31 -1.16 -20.74
CA ASN A 3 10.06 -0.35 -21.93
C ASN A 3 8.94 0.68 -21.65
N ARG A 4 9.31 1.97 -21.62
CA ARG A 4 8.40 3.11 -21.35
C ARG A 4 7.32 3.33 -22.40
N GLU A 5 7.56 2.89 -23.64
CA GLU A 5 6.68 3.16 -24.78
C GLU A 5 5.68 2.02 -25.05
N SER A 6 5.84 0.88 -24.36
CA SER A 6 5.04 -0.33 -24.60
C SER A 6 3.57 -0.21 -24.19
N HIS A 7 3.25 0.60 -23.16
CA HIS A 7 1.92 0.70 -22.59
C HIS A 7 1.52 2.17 -22.42
N LYS A 8 1.07 2.78 -23.51
CA LYS A 8 0.71 4.21 -23.55
C LYS A 8 -0.69 4.44 -23.05
N TYR A 9 -0.83 5.41 -22.15
CA TYR A 9 -2.14 5.90 -21.74
C TYR A 9 -2.80 6.66 -22.90
N LYS A 10 -4.13 6.54 -22.98
CA LYS A 10 -4.97 7.38 -23.84
C LYS A 10 -5.42 8.60 -23.03
N ARG A 11 -5.24 9.79 -23.61
CA ARG A 11 -5.75 11.04 -23.02
C ARG A 11 -7.27 11.03 -23.12
N GLY A 12 -7.93 11.32 -22.01
CA GLY A 12 -9.37 11.55 -21.94
C GLY A 12 -9.68 12.99 -21.54
N ASP A 13 -10.94 13.24 -21.20
CA ASP A 13 -11.42 14.56 -20.82
C ASP A 13 -10.85 15.03 -19.47
N PHE A 14 -10.89 16.34 -19.24
CA PHE A 14 -10.49 16.98 -17.98
C PHE A 14 -9.06 16.65 -17.53
N GLY A 15 -8.16 16.41 -18.49
CA GLY A 15 -6.74 16.10 -18.21
C GLY A 15 -6.52 14.69 -17.64
N LYS A 16 -7.50 13.80 -17.70
CA LYS A 16 -7.39 12.41 -17.25
C LYS A 16 -6.71 11.55 -18.31
N TRP A 17 -6.12 10.45 -17.85
CA TRP A 17 -5.43 9.48 -18.68
C TRP A 17 -5.90 8.08 -18.31
N LYS A 18 -6.17 7.24 -19.31
CA LYS A 18 -6.64 5.86 -19.11
C LYS A 18 -5.77 4.86 -19.86
N LEU A 19 -5.42 3.76 -19.21
CA LEU A 19 -4.74 2.62 -19.80
C LEU A 19 -5.50 1.37 -19.38
N GLU A 20 -5.81 0.51 -20.34
CA GLU A 20 -6.34 -0.83 -20.12
C GLU A 20 -5.32 -1.82 -20.67
N ILE A 21 -4.88 -2.74 -19.81
CA ILE A 21 -3.96 -3.81 -20.20
C ILE A 21 -4.79 -5.10 -20.22
N PRO A 22 -4.88 -5.80 -21.36
CA PRO A 22 -5.65 -7.03 -21.45
C PRO A 22 -5.06 -8.10 -20.52
N ALA A 23 -5.92 -9.01 -20.08
CA ALA A 23 -5.49 -10.19 -19.34
C ALA A 23 -4.55 -11.06 -20.19
N ASN A 24 -3.72 -11.86 -19.53
CA ASN A 24 -2.99 -12.93 -20.20
C ASN A 24 -3.96 -13.94 -20.85
N PRO A 25 -3.50 -14.80 -21.79
CA PRO A 25 -4.36 -15.80 -22.42
C PRO A 25 -5.08 -16.76 -21.45
N ASP A 26 -4.50 -16.99 -20.28
CA ASP A 26 -5.07 -17.80 -19.18
C ASP A 26 -6.04 -17.02 -18.28
N GLY A 27 -6.33 -15.76 -18.60
CA GLY A 27 -7.18 -14.86 -17.81
C GLY A 27 -6.48 -14.23 -16.60
N SER A 28 -5.20 -14.52 -16.36
CA SER A 28 -4.45 -13.96 -15.23
C SER A 28 -4.09 -12.48 -15.46
N CYS A 29 -3.81 -11.77 -14.35
CA CYS A 29 -3.36 -10.38 -14.41
C CYS A 29 -1.94 -10.31 -15.01
N PRO A 30 -1.69 -9.48 -16.04
CA PRO A 30 -0.39 -9.38 -16.70
C PRO A 30 0.69 -8.74 -15.81
N ILE A 31 0.32 -8.11 -14.70
CA ILE A 31 1.25 -7.51 -13.75
C ILE A 31 1.32 -8.41 -12.51
N PRO A 32 2.45 -9.10 -12.27
CA PRO A 32 2.61 -9.95 -11.10
C PRO A 32 2.54 -9.15 -9.79
N HIS A 33 1.94 -9.76 -8.76
CA HIS A 33 1.98 -9.20 -7.40
C HIS A 33 3.43 -8.98 -6.93
N GLY A 34 3.70 -7.83 -6.30
CA GLY A 34 5.01 -7.49 -5.76
C GLY A 34 5.99 -6.93 -6.79
N SER A 35 5.64 -6.97 -8.08
CA SER A 35 6.44 -6.31 -9.12
C SER A 35 6.44 -4.79 -8.94
N ILE A 36 7.52 -4.14 -9.39
CA ILE A 36 7.63 -2.68 -9.34
C ILE A 36 6.97 -2.07 -10.57
N VAL A 37 6.12 -1.07 -10.34
CA VAL A 37 5.50 -0.27 -11.41
C VAL A 37 5.86 1.20 -11.24
N LYS A 38 5.97 1.92 -12.36
CA LYS A 38 6.15 3.37 -12.39
C LYS A 38 5.30 3.98 -13.50
N VAL A 39 4.87 5.21 -13.30
CA VAL A 39 4.21 6.02 -14.34
C VAL A 39 5.27 6.86 -15.02
N ALA A 40 5.50 6.63 -16.32
CA ALA A 40 6.36 7.49 -17.11
C ALA A 40 5.57 8.73 -17.54
N VAL A 41 6.07 9.92 -17.23
CA VAL A 41 5.45 11.21 -17.56
C VAL A 41 6.41 12.01 -18.41
N THR A 42 6.02 12.30 -19.65
CA THR A 42 6.81 13.11 -20.59
C THR A 42 6.29 14.55 -20.63
N ARG A 43 7.17 15.51 -20.42
CA ARG A 43 6.87 16.94 -20.53
C ARG A 43 8.04 17.66 -21.21
N HIS A 44 7.77 18.43 -22.26
CA HIS A 44 8.80 19.15 -23.05
C HIS A 44 9.95 18.23 -23.49
N GLY A 45 9.64 17.03 -23.98
CA GLY A 45 10.64 16.03 -24.41
C GLY A 45 11.35 15.29 -23.27
N ASN A 46 11.16 15.68 -22.01
CA ASN A 46 11.78 15.04 -20.86
C ASN A 46 10.83 14.04 -20.20
N THR A 47 11.25 12.79 -20.09
CA THR A 47 10.48 11.72 -19.44
C THR A 47 10.98 11.47 -18.04
N MET A 48 10.08 11.51 -17.06
CA MET A 48 10.36 11.19 -15.66
C MET A 48 9.53 10.00 -15.20
N ASP A 49 10.11 9.13 -14.38
CA ASP A 49 9.36 8.08 -13.72
C ASP A 49 8.78 8.60 -12.39
N LYS A 50 7.48 8.40 -12.17
CA LYS A 50 6.75 8.81 -10.98
C LYS A 50 6.05 7.62 -10.32
N LEU A 51 5.83 7.72 -9.02
CA LEU A 51 4.87 6.85 -8.32
C LEU A 51 3.46 7.31 -8.68
N SER A 52 2.52 6.37 -8.77
CA SER A 52 1.11 6.72 -8.89
C SER A 52 0.66 7.47 -7.63
N PRO A 53 -0.08 8.59 -7.75
CA PRO A 53 -0.75 9.22 -6.62
C PRO A 53 -1.72 8.27 -5.88
N TRP A 54 -2.13 7.18 -6.54
CA TRP A 54 -3.06 6.17 -6.02
C TRP A 54 -2.35 4.86 -5.65
N ALA A 55 -1.03 4.89 -5.46
CA ALA A 55 -0.27 3.71 -5.05
C ALA A 55 -0.74 3.19 -3.68
N ARG A 56 -1.15 1.92 -3.62
CA ARG A 56 -1.60 1.28 -2.37
C ARG A 56 -0.47 0.82 -1.47
N TYR A 57 0.70 0.54 -2.05
CA TYR A 57 1.84 0.01 -1.31
C TYR A 57 3.15 0.48 -1.95
N VAL A 58 4.04 1.00 -1.12
CA VAL A 58 5.37 1.47 -1.52
C VAL A 58 6.40 0.94 -0.54
N THR A 59 7.58 0.61 -1.04
CA THR A 59 8.70 0.11 -0.23
C THR A 59 9.97 0.83 -0.62
N ARG A 60 10.90 0.98 0.33
CA ARG A 60 12.25 1.47 0.08
C ARG A 60 13.23 0.31 0.28
N PRO A 61 13.71 -0.34 -0.80
CA PRO A 61 14.77 -1.34 -0.70
C PRO A 61 16.03 -0.74 -0.06
N LYS A 62 16.89 -1.56 0.57
CA LYS A 62 18.08 -1.06 1.28
C LYS A 62 19.12 -0.47 0.33
N GLU A 63 19.08 -0.92 -0.93
CA GLU A 63 20.03 -0.62 -1.99
C GLU A 63 19.77 0.75 -2.62
N THR A 64 18.65 1.41 -2.26
CA THR A 64 18.24 2.68 -2.87
C THR A 64 17.66 3.66 -1.87
N VAL A 65 17.86 4.94 -2.15
CA VAL A 65 17.28 6.03 -1.39
C VAL A 65 15.86 6.38 -1.84
N VAL A 66 15.42 5.89 -3.01
CA VAL A 66 14.09 6.19 -3.57
C VAL A 66 13.09 5.08 -3.26
N TYR A 67 11.83 5.47 -3.06
CA TYR A 67 10.74 4.51 -2.90
C TYR A 67 10.35 3.90 -4.25
N HIS A 68 9.82 2.68 -4.18
CA HIS A 68 9.28 1.93 -5.29
C HIS A 68 7.84 1.56 -5.00
N GLN A 69 6.96 1.79 -5.97
CA GLN A 69 5.58 1.33 -5.90
C GLN A 69 5.54 -0.15 -6.24
N GLN A 70 5.05 -0.95 -5.29
CA GLN A 70 4.80 -2.36 -5.51
C GLN A 70 3.37 -2.57 -5.96
N PHE A 71 3.19 -3.39 -7.00
CA PHE A 71 1.87 -3.79 -7.44
C PHE A 71 1.23 -4.73 -6.40
N TYR A 72 0.34 -4.17 -5.59
CA TYR A 72 -0.28 -4.89 -4.49
C TYR A 72 -1.59 -5.56 -4.92
N ASN A 73 -1.48 -6.81 -5.38
CA ASN A 73 -2.60 -7.67 -5.74
C ASN A 73 -2.36 -9.11 -5.21
N PRO A 74 -2.30 -9.30 -3.88
CA PRO A 74 -1.97 -10.61 -3.32
C PRO A 74 -3.02 -11.66 -3.73
N PRO A 75 -2.60 -12.91 -4.03
CA PRO A 75 -3.51 -13.98 -4.41
C PRO A 75 -4.47 -14.36 -3.28
N GLN A 76 -4.00 -14.25 -2.03
CA GLN A 76 -4.79 -14.45 -0.83
C GLN A 76 -4.95 -13.12 -0.10
N LYS A 77 -6.19 -12.66 0.04
CA LYS A 77 -6.52 -11.43 0.77
C LYS A 77 -6.97 -11.78 2.18
N PHE A 78 -6.64 -10.90 3.13
CA PHE A 78 -7.16 -11.03 4.49
C PHE A 78 -8.67 -10.79 4.51
N THR A 79 -9.40 -11.71 5.12
CA THR A 79 -10.85 -11.59 5.36
C THR A 79 -11.06 -11.22 6.82
N PHE A 80 -11.76 -10.11 7.06
CA PHE A 80 -12.14 -9.70 8.41
C PHE A 80 -13.04 -10.75 9.06
N LYS A 81 -12.66 -11.20 10.26
CA LYS A 81 -13.36 -12.26 10.99
C LYS A 81 -14.33 -11.76 12.05
N HIS A 82 -14.21 -10.49 12.46
CA HIS A 82 -14.99 -9.89 13.54
C HIS A 82 -15.73 -8.65 13.05
N PRO A 83 -16.96 -8.39 13.52
CA PRO A 83 -17.68 -7.15 13.21
C PRO A 83 -17.03 -5.95 13.92
N ARG A 84 -17.44 -4.74 13.53
CA ARG A 84 -17.08 -3.53 14.27
C ARG A 84 -17.74 -3.55 15.66
N PRO A 85 -17.06 -3.13 16.73
CA PRO A 85 -17.66 -2.93 18.04
C PRO A 85 -18.85 -1.96 17.99
N SER A 86 -19.76 -2.05 18.96
CA SER A 86 -20.80 -1.05 19.15
C SER A 86 -20.19 0.27 19.62
N ARG A 87 -20.86 1.38 19.28
CA ARG A 87 -20.41 2.71 19.71
C ARG A 87 -20.40 2.79 21.24
N PRO A 88 -19.28 3.15 21.89
CA PRO A 88 -19.23 3.27 23.33
C PRO A 88 -19.97 4.53 23.82
N ALA A 89 -20.42 4.51 25.07
CA ALA A 89 -21.08 5.67 25.69
C ALA A 89 -20.13 6.87 25.90
N SER A 90 -18.84 6.59 26.09
CA SER A 90 -17.78 7.60 26.19
C SER A 90 -16.50 7.06 25.56
N LEU A 91 -15.70 7.94 24.96
CA LEU A 91 -14.44 7.57 24.32
C LEU A 91 -13.31 7.55 25.35
N ARG A 92 -12.55 6.47 25.35
CA ARG A 92 -11.24 6.39 26.02
C ARG A 92 -10.25 6.00 24.94
N ILE A 93 -9.42 6.94 24.51
CA ILE A 93 -8.56 6.77 23.34
C ILE A 93 -7.14 6.47 23.82
N TYR A 94 -6.54 5.41 23.29
CA TYR A 94 -5.11 5.15 23.44
C TYR A 94 -4.40 5.60 22.17
N GLU A 95 -3.67 6.70 22.26
CA GLU A 95 -2.82 7.17 21.17
C GLU A 95 -1.58 6.29 21.06
N ALA A 96 -1.26 5.81 19.86
CA ALA A 96 -0.16 4.88 19.64
C ALA A 96 0.55 5.10 18.31
N HIS A 97 1.83 4.75 18.30
CA HIS A 97 2.64 4.68 17.09
C HIS A 97 3.29 3.30 16.96
N VAL A 98 2.88 2.54 15.94
CA VAL A 98 3.29 1.13 15.74
C VAL A 98 4.81 0.98 15.73
N GLY A 99 5.53 1.82 15.00
CA GLY A 99 6.97 1.64 14.77
C GLY A 99 7.85 1.71 16.02
N ILE A 100 7.39 2.35 17.10
CA ILE A 100 8.15 2.55 18.35
C ILE A 100 7.54 1.78 19.53
N SER A 101 6.60 0.88 19.27
CA SER A 101 5.83 0.19 20.31
C SER A 101 6.51 -1.05 20.88
N SER A 102 7.82 -1.20 20.67
CA SER A 102 8.64 -2.31 21.17
C SER A 102 9.84 -1.73 21.91
N PRO A 103 10.33 -2.40 22.98
CA PRO A 103 11.57 -2.01 23.64
C PRO A 103 12.81 -2.26 22.76
N GLU A 104 12.69 -3.02 21.67
CA GLU A 104 13.79 -3.29 20.76
C GLU A 104 14.16 -2.05 19.93
N GLY A 105 15.46 -1.84 19.69
CA GLY A 105 15.98 -0.76 18.84
C GLY A 105 15.76 -0.98 17.34
N LYS A 106 14.51 -1.23 16.94
CA LYS A 106 14.08 -1.48 15.55
C LYS A 106 12.71 -0.86 15.26
N VAL A 107 12.38 -0.71 13.98
CA VAL A 107 11.00 -0.39 13.58
C VAL A 107 10.13 -1.61 13.84
N ASN A 108 9.19 -1.50 14.78
CA ASN A 108 8.30 -2.60 15.11
C ASN A 108 7.25 -2.87 14.01
N THR A 109 6.60 -4.04 14.05
CA THR A 109 5.66 -4.49 13.01
C THR A 109 4.20 -4.37 13.43
N TYR A 110 3.30 -4.27 12.45
CA TYR A 110 1.84 -4.30 12.70
C TYR A 110 1.40 -5.58 13.40
N ARG A 111 2.02 -6.72 13.11
CA ARG A 111 1.66 -7.99 13.73
C ARG A 111 2.07 -8.06 15.19
N ALA A 112 3.30 -7.66 15.51
CA ALA A 112 3.76 -7.57 16.90
C ALA A 112 2.92 -6.55 17.70
N PHE A 113 2.56 -5.41 17.11
CA PHE A 113 1.64 -4.47 17.76
C PHE A 113 0.28 -5.11 18.08
N ALA A 114 -0.29 -5.85 17.12
CA ALA A 114 -1.56 -6.55 17.31
C ALA A 114 -1.51 -7.61 18.42
N ASP A 115 -0.39 -8.32 18.54
CA ASP A 115 -0.25 -9.45 19.47
C ASP A 115 0.19 -9.01 20.88
N ASP A 116 1.08 -8.03 20.97
CA ASP A 116 1.74 -7.69 22.23
C ASP A 116 1.16 -6.43 22.88
N VAL A 117 0.66 -5.48 22.07
CA VAL A 117 0.24 -4.15 22.53
C VAL A 117 -1.27 -4.04 22.66
N ILE A 118 -2.05 -4.49 21.67
CA ILE A 118 -3.52 -4.44 21.73
C ILE A 118 -4.09 -5.12 23.00
N PRO A 119 -3.62 -6.31 23.43
CA PRO A 119 -4.11 -6.91 24.68
C PRO A 119 -3.80 -6.08 25.93
N ARG A 120 -2.70 -5.32 25.94
CA ARG A 120 -2.36 -4.40 27.05
C ARG A 120 -3.32 -3.21 27.08
N ILE A 121 -3.62 -2.63 25.91
CA ILE A 121 -4.58 -1.53 25.76
C ILE A 121 -5.97 -1.98 26.26
N ALA A 122 -6.42 -3.18 25.86
CA ALA A 122 -7.69 -3.74 26.32
C ALA A 122 -7.74 -3.91 27.85
N ARG A 123 -6.67 -4.41 28.48
CA ARG A 123 -6.58 -4.55 29.95
C ARG A 123 -6.65 -3.23 30.71
N GLN A 124 -6.27 -2.12 30.07
CA GLN A 124 -6.36 -0.77 30.65
C GLN A 124 -7.79 -0.18 30.58
N GLY A 125 -8.75 -0.90 29.98
CA GLY A 125 -10.15 -0.46 29.89
C GLY A 125 -10.37 0.64 28.85
N VAL A 126 -9.53 0.66 27.81
CA VAL A 126 -9.69 1.50 26.62
C VAL A 126 -10.69 0.82 25.68
N PHE A 127 -11.76 1.54 25.33
CA PHE A 127 -12.82 1.07 24.44
C PHE A 127 -13.15 2.18 23.43
N PHE A 128 -13.36 1.79 22.17
CA PHE A 128 -13.54 2.66 21.01
C PHE A 128 -14.77 2.26 20.20
#